data_AF-E8TBB9-F1
#
_entry.id   AF-E8TBB9-F1
#
_cell.length_a   1.000
_cell.length_b   1.000
_cell.length_c   1.000
_cell.angle_alpha   90.00
_cell.angle_beta   90.00
_cell.angle_gamma   90.00
#
_symmetry.space_group_name_H-M   'P 1'
#
loop_
_entity.id
_entity.type
_entity.pdbx_description
1 polymer ?
#
loop_
_entity_poly.entity_id
_entity_poly.type
_entity_poly.pdbx_seq_one_letter_code
_entity_poly.pdbx_strand_id
1 'polypeptide(L)'
;MADDADVIIVGAGLAGLVAAAELAEAGKKIIIVDQEPEQSLGGQAFWSFGGLFLVDSPEQRRMRIRDSHDLALEDWLGTAAFDRPEDFWPRKWAEAYVGFAAGEKRSWLIQRGLKFFPVVGWAERGGGNAIGHGNSVPRFHITWGTGPGVLDPFVQRVREAQKRGLISFKFRHRVDELTRTGATVDGVRGDILQPSTAERGHKSSREISGDFELRAQAVIVASGGIGANHQLVRENWPQRLGAAPKRMITGVPDHVDGRMLAITERAGGSIINRDRMWHYVEGIKNWAPIWTDHAIRILPGPSSLWLDARGKRLPVPLYPGFDTLGTLSHIMSTGFDYSWFILTKKIIQKEFALSGSEQNPDLTGKSWRQVLGRATSGIPGPVKAFMEKGEDFIVEADLPALVARMNALAGGEALLEVAQVEREIRARDRQLDNPFSKDMQITALRGARAYLGDRLIRTAKPHKMLDPANGPLIAVRLNILTRKTLGGLQTDLDSRVLGADGQPVAGLYAVGEAAGFGGGGVHGYAALEGTFLGGCIFSGRSAGRAAAASVA
;
A
#
# COMPACT_ATOMS: atom_id res chain seq x y z
N MET A 1 -37.02 -20.10 2.89
CA MET A 1 -35.94 -21.10 3.01
C MET A 1 -35.01 -20.62 4.10
N ALA A 2 -34.38 -21.53 4.84
CA ALA A 2 -33.45 -21.14 5.92
C ALA A 2 -32.16 -20.55 5.31
N ASP A 3 -31.58 -19.54 5.96
CA ASP A 3 -30.30 -18.97 5.53
C ASP A 3 -29.14 -19.95 5.79
N ASP A 4 -28.14 -19.95 4.91
CA ASP A 4 -26.95 -20.80 5.04
C ASP A 4 -26.02 -20.28 6.16
N ALA A 5 -26.01 -18.98 6.38
CA ALA A 5 -25.27 -18.25 7.40
C ALA A 5 -25.98 -16.94 7.78
N ASP A 6 -25.61 -16.34 8.91
CA ASP A 6 -26.10 -15.00 9.25
C ASP A 6 -25.47 -13.95 8.33
N VAL A 7 -24.18 -14.13 8.01
CA VAL A 7 -23.41 -13.22 7.16
C VAL A 7 -22.53 -13.98 6.16
N ILE A 8 -22.50 -13.52 4.91
CA ILE A 8 -21.53 -13.95 3.90
C ILE A 8 -20.47 -12.87 3.71
N ILE A 9 -19.20 -13.25 3.69
CA ILE A 9 -18.07 -12.35 3.43
C ILE A 9 -17.42 -12.76 2.10
N VAL A 10 -17.35 -11.81 1.16
CA VAL A 10 -16.72 -12.00 -0.15
C VAL A 10 -15.29 -11.49 -0.12
N GLY A 11 -14.33 -12.40 0.02
CA GLY A 11 -12.90 -12.11 0.09
C GLY A 11 -12.29 -12.39 1.47
N ALA A 12 -11.27 -13.24 1.49
CA ALA A 12 -10.55 -13.65 2.69
C ALA A 12 -9.27 -12.83 2.93
N GLY A 13 -9.29 -11.55 2.54
CA GLY A 13 -8.25 -10.57 2.84
C GLY A 13 -8.35 -10.01 4.27
N LEU A 14 -7.42 -9.13 4.66
CA LEU A 14 -7.38 -8.57 6.03
C LEU A 14 -8.72 -7.97 6.49
N ALA A 15 -9.38 -7.13 5.67
CA ALA A 15 -10.63 -6.50 6.07
C ALA A 15 -11.76 -7.52 6.32
N GLY A 16 -11.87 -8.54 5.45
CA GLY A 16 -12.83 -9.63 5.61
C GLY A 16 -12.55 -10.49 6.84
N LEU A 17 -11.26 -10.78 7.12
CA LEU A 17 -10.86 -11.53 8.32
C LEU A 17 -11.11 -10.76 9.62
N VAL A 18 -10.95 -9.43 9.61
CA VAL A 18 -11.28 -8.58 10.76
C VAL A 18 -12.79 -8.58 11.00
N ALA A 19 -13.60 -8.41 9.93
CA ALA A 19 -15.06 -8.48 10.04
C ALA A 19 -15.52 -9.84 10.57
N ALA A 20 -14.97 -10.93 10.02
CA ALA A 20 -15.25 -12.30 10.46
C ALA A 20 -14.90 -12.52 11.94
N ALA A 21 -13.79 -11.95 12.42
CA ALA A 21 -13.40 -12.05 13.82
C ALA A 21 -14.40 -11.35 14.75
N GLU A 22 -14.85 -10.13 14.43
CA GLU A 22 -15.87 -9.43 15.23
C GLU A 22 -17.21 -10.17 15.21
N LEU A 23 -17.64 -10.68 14.04
CA LEU A 23 -18.87 -11.47 13.90
C LEU A 23 -18.83 -12.76 14.72
N ALA A 24 -17.70 -13.47 14.71
CA ALA A 24 -17.52 -14.69 15.49
C ALA A 24 -17.37 -14.44 17.00
N GLU A 25 -16.82 -13.29 17.40
CA GLU A 25 -16.84 -12.83 18.79
C GLU A 25 -18.28 -12.53 19.25
N ALA A 26 -19.15 -12.09 18.34
CA ALA A 26 -20.59 -11.93 18.57
C ALA A 26 -21.41 -13.23 18.41
N GLY A 27 -20.76 -14.37 18.16
CA GLY A 27 -21.43 -15.68 18.06
C GLY A 27 -22.21 -15.93 16.78
N LYS A 28 -22.03 -15.11 15.74
CA LYS A 28 -22.72 -15.27 14.45
C LYS A 28 -22.12 -16.41 13.62
N LYS A 29 -22.93 -16.99 12.74
CA LYS A 29 -22.54 -17.98 11.73
C LYS A 29 -22.14 -17.27 10.44
N ILE A 30 -20.95 -17.54 9.93
CA ILE A 30 -20.35 -16.85 8.78
C ILE A 30 -19.90 -17.85 7.71
N ILE A 31 -20.15 -17.50 6.44
CA ILE A 31 -19.48 -18.13 5.30
C ILE A 31 -18.52 -17.12 4.67
N ILE A 32 -17.26 -17.52 4.48
CA ILE A 32 -16.26 -16.72 3.76
C ILE A 32 -16.03 -17.38 2.41
N VAL A 33 -16.36 -16.69 1.31
CA VAL A 33 -16.07 -17.13 -0.06
C VAL A 33 -14.82 -16.41 -0.58
N ASP A 34 -13.96 -17.14 -1.28
CA ASP A 34 -12.79 -16.57 -1.95
C ASP A 34 -12.50 -17.35 -3.24
N GLN A 35 -12.17 -16.64 -4.32
CA GLN A 35 -11.80 -17.27 -5.59
C GLN A 35 -10.43 -17.96 -5.52
N GLU A 36 -9.57 -17.54 -4.62
CA GLU A 36 -8.23 -18.09 -4.44
C GLU A 36 -8.23 -19.36 -3.58
N PRO A 37 -7.19 -20.21 -3.71
CA PRO A 37 -7.04 -21.36 -2.83
C PRO A 37 -6.67 -20.94 -1.41
N GLU A 38 -6.78 -21.88 -0.46
CA GLU A 38 -6.54 -21.63 0.98
C GLU A 38 -5.15 -21.05 1.27
N GLN A 39 -4.15 -21.43 0.47
CA GLN A 39 -2.77 -20.94 0.52
C GLN A 39 -2.69 -19.41 0.37
N SER A 40 -3.70 -18.77 -0.23
CA SER A 40 -3.78 -17.32 -0.42
C SER A 40 -4.49 -16.56 0.72
N LEU A 41 -4.96 -17.25 1.77
CA LEU A 41 -5.65 -16.64 2.91
C LEU A 41 -4.90 -15.40 3.46
N GLY A 42 -5.59 -14.27 3.58
CA GLY A 42 -5.00 -12.96 3.93
C GLY A 42 -4.76 -12.05 2.73
N GLY A 43 -4.82 -12.59 1.50
CA GLY A 43 -4.73 -11.85 0.25
C GLY A 43 -3.52 -10.93 0.17
N GLN A 44 -3.70 -9.75 -0.43
CA GLN A 44 -2.66 -8.74 -0.60
C GLN A 44 -1.99 -8.28 0.71
N ALA A 45 -2.70 -8.33 1.84
CA ALA A 45 -2.15 -7.86 3.13
C ALA A 45 -0.97 -8.71 3.62
N PHE A 46 -0.89 -9.98 3.19
CA PHE A 46 0.23 -10.87 3.49
C PHE A 46 1.56 -10.32 2.97
N TRP A 47 1.54 -9.69 1.80
CA TRP A 47 2.72 -9.12 1.14
C TRP A 47 3.07 -7.71 1.64
N SER A 48 2.36 -7.21 2.65
CA SER A 48 2.61 -5.87 3.18
C SER A 48 3.90 -5.82 4.00
N PHE A 49 4.52 -4.63 4.03
CA PHE A 49 5.59 -4.33 4.99
C PHE A 49 5.07 -4.13 6.43
N GLY A 50 3.74 -4.17 6.64
CA GLY A 50 3.12 -4.23 7.97
C GLY A 50 3.05 -2.89 8.71
N GLY A 51 3.17 -1.77 7.99
CA GLY A 51 3.07 -0.43 8.57
C GLY A 51 1.64 -0.04 8.97
N LEU A 52 1.52 0.56 10.15
CA LEU A 52 0.28 1.06 10.72
C LEU A 52 0.44 2.49 11.22
N PHE A 53 -0.52 3.35 10.85
CA PHE A 53 -0.64 4.72 11.32
C PHE A 53 -1.16 4.74 12.76
N LEU A 54 -0.36 5.26 13.70
CA LEU A 54 -0.76 5.52 15.09
C LEU A 54 -0.40 6.95 15.44
N VAL A 55 -1.15 7.55 16.35
CA VAL A 55 -0.99 8.94 16.78
C VAL A 55 -0.68 8.96 18.27
N ASP A 56 0.28 9.80 18.66
CA ASP A 56 0.76 9.99 20.04
C ASP A 56 1.03 8.68 20.83
N SER A 57 1.65 7.71 20.16
CA SER A 57 1.95 6.40 20.72
C SER A 57 3.10 6.43 21.73
N PRO A 58 3.17 5.45 22.65
CA PRO A 58 4.35 5.23 23.48
C PRO A 58 5.66 5.09 22.68
N GLU A 59 5.61 4.49 21.49
CA GLU A 59 6.77 4.37 20.58
C GLU A 59 7.22 5.75 20.07
N GLN A 60 6.28 6.62 19.69
CA GLN A 60 6.58 7.99 19.27
C GLN A 60 7.21 8.80 20.41
N ARG A 61 6.62 8.76 21.61
CA ARG A 61 7.13 9.49 22.78
C ARG A 61 8.54 9.05 23.17
N ARG A 62 8.83 7.74 23.14
CA ARG A 62 10.20 7.20 23.38
C ARG A 62 11.22 7.71 22.36
N MET A 63 10.77 7.97 21.13
CA MET A 63 11.57 8.55 20.06
C MET A 63 11.58 10.09 20.05
N ARG A 64 11.05 10.73 21.11
CA ARG A 64 10.95 12.18 21.29
C ARG A 64 10.09 12.88 20.23
N ILE A 65 9.15 12.14 19.64
CA ILE A 65 8.15 12.70 18.73
C ILE A 65 7.01 13.24 19.60
N ARG A 66 6.65 14.51 19.37
CA ARG A 66 5.44 15.12 19.95
C ARG A 66 4.37 15.11 18.88
N ASP A 67 3.27 14.45 19.16
CA ASP A 67 2.18 14.26 18.23
C ASP A 67 0.84 14.50 18.95
N SER A 68 -0.23 14.69 18.18
CA SER A 68 -1.58 14.89 18.71
C SER A 68 -2.63 14.51 17.69
N HIS A 69 -3.86 14.28 18.14
CA HIS A 69 -5.01 14.08 17.29
C HIS A 69 -5.16 15.23 16.26
N ASP A 70 -5.08 16.48 16.71
CA ASP A 70 -5.34 17.65 15.86
C ASP A 70 -4.27 17.80 14.77
N LEU A 71 -2.99 17.60 15.12
CA LEU A 71 -1.92 17.60 14.14
C LEU A 71 -2.09 16.48 13.12
N ALA A 72 -2.47 15.28 13.56
CA ALA A 72 -2.71 14.15 12.67
C ALA A 72 -3.92 14.38 11.75
N LEU A 73 -4.96 15.06 12.24
CA LEU A 73 -6.14 15.41 11.46
C LEU A 73 -5.82 16.50 10.44
N GLU A 74 -5.05 17.51 10.80
CA GLU A 74 -4.58 18.55 9.87
C GLU A 74 -3.76 17.93 8.73
N ASP A 75 -2.78 17.10 9.05
CA ASP A 75 -1.97 16.38 8.07
C ASP A 75 -2.83 15.49 7.15
N TRP A 76 -3.85 14.82 7.71
CA TRP A 76 -4.77 14.00 6.93
C TRP A 76 -5.61 14.85 5.97
N LEU A 77 -6.21 15.94 6.44
CA LEU A 77 -7.07 16.78 5.63
C LEU A 77 -6.28 17.52 4.54
N GLY A 78 -5.07 17.99 4.86
CA GLY A 78 -4.15 18.59 3.89
C GLY A 78 -3.70 17.60 2.81
N THR A 79 -3.45 16.34 3.20
CA THR A 79 -3.13 15.25 2.27
C THR A 79 -4.31 14.82 1.42
N ALA A 80 -5.47 14.67 2.03
CA ALA A 80 -6.66 14.19 1.33
C ALA A 80 -7.18 15.22 0.33
N ALA A 81 -7.04 16.50 0.65
CA ALA A 81 -7.47 17.62 -0.20
C ALA A 81 -8.93 17.44 -0.69
N PHE A 82 -9.82 17.06 0.23
CA PHE A 82 -11.24 16.86 -0.07
C PHE A 82 -11.88 18.14 -0.62
N ASP A 83 -12.27 18.10 -1.89
CA ASP A 83 -12.74 19.25 -2.66
C ASP A 83 -14.03 18.99 -3.44
N ARG A 84 -14.59 17.77 -3.38
CA ARG A 84 -15.81 17.41 -4.13
C ARG A 84 -17.02 17.19 -3.22
N PRO A 85 -18.26 17.42 -3.71
CA PRO A 85 -19.48 17.11 -2.94
C PRO A 85 -19.57 15.67 -2.45
N GLU A 86 -19.10 14.71 -3.25
CA GLU A 86 -19.06 13.29 -2.90
C GLU A 86 -18.10 12.96 -1.73
N ASP A 87 -17.28 13.91 -1.25
CA ASP A 87 -16.34 13.73 -0.14
C ASP A 87 -16.95 13.80 1.26
N PHE A 88 -18.27 13.91 1.37
CA PHE A 88 -18.96 13.91 2.66
C PHE A 88 -18.59 12.68 3.53
N TRP A 89 -18.82 11.48 3.01
CA TRP A 89 -18.50 10.24 3.73
C TRP A 89 -16.99 9.98 3.82
N PRO A 90 -16.18 10.17 2.76
CA PRO A 90 -14.73 10.15 2.87
C PRO A 90 -14.16 10.97 4.03
N ARG A 91 -14.63 12.21 4.22
CA ARG A 91 -14.20 13.09 5.31
C ARG A 91 -14.63 12.54 6.68
N LYS A 92 -15.86 12.04 6.81
CA LYS A 92 -16.34 11.44 8.07
C LYS A 92 -15.54 10.21 8.46
N TRP A 93 -15.21 9.37 7.48
CA TRP A 93 -14.34 8.22 7.69
C TRP A 93 -12.92 8.63 8.10
N ALA A 94 -12.38 9.70 7.53
CA ALA A 94 -11.07 10.22 7.89
C ALA A 94 -11.02 10.70 9.35
N GLU A 95 -11.98 11.54 9.74
CA GLU A 95 -12.15 12.02 11.13
C GLU A 95 -12.26 10.83 12.11
N ALA A 96 -13.12 9.85 11.80
CA ALA A 96 -13.31 8.68 12.64
C ALA A 96 -12.06 7.79 12.72
N TYR A 97 -11.34 7.62 11.61
CA TYR A 97 -10.12 6.83 11.56
C TYR A 97 -8.98 7.49 12.36
N VAL A 98 -8.81 8.81 12.26
CA VAL A 98 -7.81 9.56 13.04
C VAL A 98 -8.15 9.46 14.53
N GLY A 99 -9.44 9.60 14.90
CA GLY A 99 -9.90 9.38 16.26
C GLY A 99 -9.58 7.96 16.77
N PHE A 100 -9.82 6.94 15.96
CA PHE A 100 -9.44 5.55 16.28
C PHE A 100 -7.92 5.40 16.46
N ALA A 101 -7.12 5.99 15.57
CA ALA A 101 -5.67 5.91 15.59
C ALA A 101 -5.00 6.65 16.76
N ALA A 102 -5.61 7.75 17.23
CA ALA A 102 -5.20 8.50 18.41
C ALA A 102 -5.75 7.92 19.72
N GLY A 103 -6.85 7.16 19.64
CA GLY A 103 -7.48 6.52 20.78
C GLY A 103 -7.13 5.03 20.89
N GLU A 104 -8.17 4.20 20.80
CA GLU A 104 -8.12 2.79 21.22
C GLU A 104 -7.33 1.86 20.29
N LYS A 105 -7.00 2.26 19.05
CA LYS A 105 -6.43 1.36 18.03
C LYS A 105 -5.24 0.57 18.53
N ARG A 106 -4.28 1.26 19.18
CA ARG A 106 -3.05 0.61 19.65
C ARG A 106 -3.35 -0.45 20.72
N SER A 107 -4.13 -0.10 21.74
CA SER A 107 -4.51 -1.05 22.81
C SER A 107 -5.34 -2.21 22.26
N TRP A 108 -6.29 -1.93 21.38
CA TRP A 108 -7.15 -2.93 20.75
C TRP A 108 -6.36 -3.95 19.93
N LEU A 109 -5.35 -3.49 19.17
CA LEU A 109 -4.44 -4.36 18.42
C LEU A 109 -3.56 -5.21 19.34
N ILE A 110 -3.01 -4.62 20.41
CA ILE A 110 -2.17 -5.35 21.38
C ILE A 110 -2.97 -6.44 22.11
N GLN A 111 -4.20 -6.14 22.53
CA GLN A 111 -5.11 -7.13 23.13
C GLN A 111 -5.39 -8.31 22.20
N ARG A 112 -5.31 -8.08 20.87
CA ARG A 112 -5.46 -9.13 19.87
C ARG A 112 -4.17 -9.90 19.59
N GLY A 113 -3.03 -9.48 20.14
CA GLY A 113 -1.74 -10.16 20.02
C GLY A 113 -0.76 -9.50 19.05
N LEU A 114 -1.11 -8.35 18.48
CA LEU A 114 -0.21 -7.60 17.61
C LEU A 114 0.97 -7.04 18.40
N LYS A 115 2.16 -7.03 17.79
CA LYS A 115 3.39 -6.47 18.37
C LYS A 115 4.00 -5.46 17.41
N PHE A 116 4.62 -4.41 17.94
CA PHE A 116 5.24 -3.35 17.13
C PHE A 116 6.76 -3.40 17.24
N PHE A 117 7.42 -3.09 16.12
CA PHE A 117 8.84 -2.74 16.09
C PHE A 117 9.02 -1.36 16.76
N PRO A 118 10.05 -1.17 17.61
CA PRO A 118 10.12 0.02 18.46
C PRO A 118 10.52 1.30 17.74
N VAL A 119 11.11 1.23 16.54
CA VAL A 119 11.48 2.43 15.77
C VAL A 119 10.34 2.84 14.86
N VAL A 120 9.84 4.06 15.04
CA VAL A 120 8.80 4.67 14.20
C VAL A 120 9.43 5.14 12.89
N GLY A 121 8.87 4.73 11.76
CA GLY A 121 9.32 5.16 10.44
C GLY A 121 8.70 6.48 10.00
N TRP A 122 9.33 7.11 9.02
CA TRP A 122 8.81 8.25 8.28
C TRP A 122 9.01 7.99 6.79
N ALA A 123 8.15 7.12 6.24
CA ALA A 123 8.36 6.54 4.92
C ALA A 123 8.16 7.56 3.79
N GLU A 124 7.24 8.51 4.00
CA GLU A 124 6.94 9.59 3.08
C GLU A 124 6.80 10.88 3.88
N ARG A 125 7.51 11.94 3.46
CA ARG A 125 7.64 13.16 4.25
C ARG A 125 6.63 14.25 3.88
N GLY A 126 5.98 14.12 2.73
CA GLY A 126 5.11 15.14 2.20
C GLY A 126 5.78 16.18 1.32
N GLY A 127 4.95 17.12 0.84
CA GLY A 127 5.33 18.18 -0.08
C GLY A 127 4.93 19.58 0.38
N GLY A 128 5.67 20.56 -0.14
CA GLY A 128 5.25 21.94 -0.38
C GLY A 128 5.20 22.87 0.83
N ASN A 129 4.17 22.74 1.67
CA ASN A 129 3.86 23.68 2.74
C ASN A 129 3.28 22.94 3.96
N ALA A 130 3.06 23.67 5.06
CA ALA A 130 2.61 23.07 6.33
C ALA A 130 1.18 22.53 6.32
N ILE A 131 0.36 22.87 5.31
CA ILE A 131 -1.05 22.48 5.22
C ILE A 131 -1.31 21.51 4.07
N GLY A 132 -0.24 21.04 3.41
CA GLY A 132 -0.29 20.24 2.20
C GLY A 132 -0.18 18.74 2.48
N HIS A 133 0.28 18.01 1.48
CA HIS A 133 0.48 16.57 1.60
C HIS A 133 1.61 16.22 2.57
N GLY A 134 1.38 15.21 3.42
CA GLY A 134 2.37 14.52 4.22
C GLY A 134 2.11 14.54 5.71
N ASN A 135 2.88 13.72 6.44
CA ASN A 135 2.91 13.77 7.89
C ASN A 135 3.91 14.82 8.38
N SER A 136 3.48 15.70 9.29
CA SER A 136 4.34 16.64 10.00
C SER A 136 5.35 15.95 10.93
N VAL A 137 5.04 14.73 11.40
CA VAL A 137 5.89 13.91 12.28
C VAL A 137 5.80 12.42 11.93
N PRO A 138 6.80 11.57 12.29
CA PRO A 138 6.74 10.13 11.98
C PRO A 138 5.53 9.44 12.61
N ARG A 139 4.74 8.71 11.79
CA ARG A 139 3.57 7.90 12.24
C ARG A 139 3.55 6.47 11.71
N PHE A 140 4.60 6.03 11.00
CA PHE A 140 4.66 4.69 10.41
C PHE A 140 5.16 3.63 11.39
N HIS A 141 4.25 2.89 12.03
CA HIS A 141 4.60 1.84 12.98
C HIS A 141 4.67 0.48 12.31
N ILE A 142 5.86 -0.12 12.25
CA ILE A 142 6.03 -1.43 11.62
C ILE A 142 5.58 -2.52 12.60
N THR A 143 4.70 -3.41 12.14
CA THR A 143 4.29 -4.60 12.89
C THR A 143 5.41 -5.64 12.90
N TRP A 144 5.69 -6.23 14.05
CA TRP A 144 6.67 -7.31 14.18
C TRP A 144 6.17 -8.57 13.48
N GLY A 145 6.86 -9.01 12.43
CA GLY A 145 6.37 -10.01 11.49
C GLY A 145 5.75 -9.45 10.21
N THR A 146 5.79 -8.13 9.98
CA THR A 146 5.28 -7.44 8.77
C THR A 146 3.82 -7.81 8.44
N GLY A 147 3.45 -7.93 7.16
CA GLY A 147 2.10 -8.33 6.71
C GLY A 147 1.58 -9.62 7.37
N PRO A 148 2.36 -10.71 7.44
CA PRO A 148 1.97 -11.90 8.19
C PRO A 148 1.69 -11.61 9.66
N GLY A 149 2.54 -10.83 10.33
CA GLY A 149 2.34 -10.41 11.72
C GLY A 149 1.07 -9.57 11.94
N VAL A 150 0.62 -8.82 10.92
CA VAL A 150 -0.67 -8.11 10.96
C VAL A 150 -1.85 -9.08 10.86
N LEU A 151 -1.73 -10.10 10.02
CA LEU A 151 -2.79 -11.10 9.78
C LEU A 151 -2.92 -12.12 10.91
N ASP A 152 -1.79 -12.53 11.50
CA ASP A 152 -1.67 -13.63 12.48
C ASP A 152 -2.81 -13.60 13.53
N PRO A 153 -3.07 -12.49 14.26
CA PRO A 153 -4.16 -12.41 15.24
C PRO A 153 -5.56 -12.73 14.72
N PHE A 154 -5.86 -12.32 13.49
CA PHE A 154 -7.19 -12.46 12.90
C PHE A 154 -7.35 -13.83 12.27
N VAL A 155 -6.30 -14.34 11.60
CA VAL A 155 -6.28 -15.71 11.10
C VAL A 155 -6.49 -16.71 12.24
N GLN A 156 -5.79 -16.55 13.37
CA GLN A 156 -5.96 -17.44 14.53
C GLN A 156 -7.40 -17.46 15.03
N ARG A 157 -8.00 -16.29 15.29
CA ARG A 157 -9.40 -16.16 15.75
C ARG A 157 -10.40 -16.77 14.78
N VAL A 158 -10.24 -16.51 13.49
CA VAL A 158 -11.14 -17.03 12.46
C VAL A 158 -11.00 -18.56 12.36
N ARG A 159 -9.79 -19.12 12.49
CA ARG A 159 -9.58 -20.57 12.52
C ARG A 159 -10.12 -21.22 13.79
N GLU A 160 -10.04 -20.55 14.93
CA GLU A 160 -10.67 -21.01 16.17
C GLU A 160 -12.21 -21.00 16.07
N ALA A 161 -12.77 -19.95 15.49
CA ALA A 161 -14.21 -19.88 15.20
C ALA A 161 -14.65 -20.94 14.18
N GLN A 162 -13.82 -21.26 13.18
CA GLN A 162 -14.05 -22.38 12.26
C GLN A 162 -14.13 -23.71 13.03
N LYS A 163 -13.20 -23.97 13.97
CA LYS A 163 -13.23 -25.18 14.82
C LYS A 163 -14.48 -25.24 15.70
N ARG A 164 -15.02 -24.09 16.12
CA ARG A 164 -16.29 -23.98 16.86
C ARG A 164 -17.54 -24.10 15.97
N GLY A 165 -17.38 -24.27 14.65
CA GLY A 165 -18.50 -24.38 13.71
C GLY A 165 -19.17 -23.05 13.35
N LEU A 166 -18.62 -21.92 13.80
CA LEU A 166 -19.16 -20.59 13.49
C LEU A 166 -18.75 -20.09 12.10
N ILE A 167 -17.61 -20.55 11.57
CA ILE A 167 -17.09 -20.10 10.28
C ILE A 167 -16.91 -21.27 9.33
N SER A 168 -17.42 -21.13 8.10
CA SER A 168 -17.10 -22.02 6.98
C SER A 168 -16.33 -21.26 5.90
N PHE A 169 -15.18 -21.82 5.49
CA PHE A 169 -14.45 -21.31 4.33
C PHE A 169 -14.90 -22.04 3.07
N LYS A 170 -15.16 -21.27 2.03
CA LYS A 170 -15.50 -21.70 0.68
C LYS A 170 -14.46 -21.12 -0.29
N PHE A 171 -13.25 -21.68 -0.22
CA PHE A 171 -12.22 -21.37 -1.20
C PHE A 171 -12.63 -21.86 -2.58
N ARG A 172 -12.05 -21.27 -3.62
CA ARG A 172 -12.38 -21.57 -5.01
C ARG A 172 -13.84 -21.24 -5.37
N HIS A 173 -14.48 -20.33 -4.65
CA HIS A 173 -15.82 -19.83 -4.97
C HIS A 173 -15.68 -18.40 -5.49
N ARG A 174 -15.88 -18.21 -6.79
CA ARG A 174 -15.83 -16.90 -7.45
C ARG A 174 -17.24 -16.34 -7.53
N VAL A 175 -17.50 -15.24 -6.84
CA VAL A 175 -18.79 -14.56 -6.89
C VAL A 175 -18.96 -13.84 -8.22
N ASP A 176 -20.11 -14.03 -8.83
CA ASP A 176 -20.50 -13.41 -10.11
C ASP A 176 -21.71 -12.47 -9.96
N GLU A 177 -22.50 -12.66 -8.89
CA GLU A 177 -23.68 -11.86 -8.58
C GLU A 177 -23.98 -11.81 -7.08
N LEU A 178 -24.53 -10.67 -6.64
CA LEU A 178 -25.21 -10.53 -5.34
C LEU A 178 -26.71 -10.77 -5.54
N THR A 179 -27.28 -11.78 -4.87
CA THR A 179 -28.70 -12.10 -5.00
C THR A 179 -29.55 -11.13 -4.19
N ARG A 180 -30.82 -10.98 -4.57
CA ARG A 180 -31.76 -10.06 -3.91
C ARG A 180 -33.14 -10.66 -3.78
N THR A 181 -33.79 -10.38 -2.64
CA THR A 181 -35.24 -10.50 -2.46
C THR A 181 -35.82 -9.09 -2.30
N GLY A 182 -36.56 -8.64 -3.32
CA GLY A 182 -37.01 -7.24 -3.38
C GLY A 182 -35.83 -6.27 -3.46
N ALA A 183 -35.79 -5.30 -2.55
CA ALA A 183 -34.69 -4.32 -2.48
C ALA A 183 -33.46 -4.82 -1.69
N THR A 184 -33.58 -5.91 -0.94
CA THR A 184 -32.57 -6.40 0.00
C THR A 184 -31.61 -7.38 -0.66
N VAL A 185 -30.31 -7.17 -0.50
CA VAL A 185 -29.28 -8.16 -0.82
C VAL A 185 -29.33 -9.27 0.22
N ASP A 186 -29.49 -10.51 -0.23
CA ASP A 186 -29.76 -11.67 0.64
C ASP A 186 -28.85 -12.87 0.37
N GLY A 187 -27.78 -12.67 -0.41
CA GLY A 187 -26.88 -13.76 -0.76
C GLY A 187 -25.95 -13.45 -1.92
N VAL A 188 -25.29 -14.51 -2.38
CA VAL A 188 -24.34 -14.49 -3.50
C VAL A 188 -24.52 -15.73 -4.36
N ARG A 189 -24.22 -15.61 -5.65
CA ARG A 189 -24.08 -16.75 -6.55
C ARG A 189 -22.90 -16.60 -7.50
N GLY A 190 -22.41 -17.72 -8.02
CA GLY A 190 -21.35 -17.73 -9.03
C GLY A 190 -20.73 -19.10 -9.25
N ASP A 191 -19.48 -19.10 -9.70
CA ASP A 191 -18.75 -20.30 -10.10
C ASP A 191 -17.93 -20.92 -8.97
N ILE A 192 -17.94 -22.25 -8.88
CA ILE A 192 -16.92 -23.05 -8.18
C ILE A 192 -15.79 -23.33 -9.16
N LEU A 193 -14.60 -22.83 -8.87
CA LEU A 193 -13.38 -23.09 -9.61
C LEU A 193 -12.78 -24.43 -9.21
N GLN A 194 -12.05 -25.07 -10.14
CA GLN A 194 -11.33 -26.30 -9.84
C GLN A 194 -10.42 -26.13 -8.59
N PRO A 195 -10.28 -27.20 -7.77
CA PRO A 195 -9.31 -27.22 -6.68
C PRO A 195 -7.91 -26.85 -7.16
N SER A 196 -7.15 -26.16 -6.31
CA SER A 196 -5.80 -25.72 -6.67
C SER A 196 -4.85 -25.90 -5.49
N THR A 197 -3.66 -26.42 -5.79
CA THR A 197 -2.52 -26.52 -4.89
C THR A 197 -1.51 -25.39 -5.13
N ALA A 198 -1.88 -24.37 -5.91
CA ALA A 198 -1.01 -23.25 -6.22
C ALA A 198 -0.47 -22.61 -4.94
N GLU A 199 0.84 -22.31 -4.95
CA GLU A 199 1.47 -21.60 -3.87
C GLU A 199 0.91 -20.18 -3.75
N ARG A 200 1.06 -19.58 -2.56
CA ARG A 200 0.55 -18.25 -2.27
C ARG A 200 1.06 -17.24 -3.29
N GLY A 201 0.12 -16.51 -3.90
CA GLY A 201 0.43 -15.48 -4.89
C GLY A 201 0.66 -16.00 -6.30
N HIS A 202 0.90 -17.31 -6.50
CA HIS A 202 0.97 -17.89 -7.83
C HIS A 202 -0.41 -17.93 -8.46
N LYS A 203 -0.45 -17.80 -9.79
CA LYS A 203 -1.69 -17.89 -10.56
C LYS A 203 -2.36 -19.24 -10.34
N SER A 204 -3.61 -19.22 -9.90
CA SER A 204 -4.46 -20.40 -9.77
C SER A 204 -5.39 -20.54 -10.98
N SER A 205 -5.87 -21.77 -11.25
CA SER A 205 -6.78 -22.03 -12.38
C SER A 205 -8.07 -21.19 -12.27
N ARG A 206 -8.62 -20.78 -13.43
CA ARG A 206 -9.93 -20.14 -13.53
C ARG A 206 -10.97 -21.05 -14.22
N GLU A 207 -10.61 -22.33 -14.41
CA GLU A 207 -11.54 -23.35 -14.93
C GLU A 207 -12.65 -23.63 -13.92
N ILE A 208 -13.87 -23.68 -14.43
CA ILE A 208 -15.10 -23.84 -13.66
C ILE A 208 -15.38 -25.35 -13.51
N SER A 209 -15.70 -25.78 -12.30
CA SER A 209 -16.09 -27.16 -11.96
C SER A 209 -17.55 -27.29 -11.50
N GLY A 210 -18.25 -26.18 -11.31
CA GLY A 210 -19.65 -26.15 -10.93
C GLY A 210 -20.12 -24.74 -10.60
N ASP A 211 -21.36 -24.61 -10.15
CA ASP A 211 -21.98 -23.37 -9.68
C ASP A 211 -22.34 -23.45 -8.19
N PHE A 212 -22.59 -22.29 -7.58
CA PHE A 212 -23.10 -22.20 -6.21
C PHE A 212 -24.05 -21.01 -6.05
N GLU A 213 -24.96 -21.16 -5.08
CA GLU A 213 -25.78 -20.08 -4.53
C GLU A 213 -25.79 -20.23 -3.00
N LEU A 214 -25.64 -19.12 -2.29
CA LEU A 214 -25.61 -19.08 -0.82
C LEU A 214 -26.44 -17.88 -0.33
N ARG A 215 -27.24 -18.10 0.71
CA ARG A 215 -28.12 -17.08 1.31
C ARG A 215 -27.69 -16.67 2.70
N ALA A 216 -27.84 -15.38 3.01
CA ALA A 216 -27.59 -14.81 4.33
C ALA A 216 -28.35 -13.50 4.53
N GLN A 217 -28.53 -13.10 5.79
CA GLN A 217 -29.18 -11.83 6.15
C GLN A 217 -28.34 -10.60 5.76
N ALA A 218 -27.02 -10.77 5.62
CA ALA A 218 -26.11 -9.72 5.16
C ALA A 218 -24.93 -10.25 4.33
N VAL A 219 -24.43 -9.42 3.42
CA VAL A 219 -23.24 -9.67 2.61
C VAL A 219 -22.22 -8.54 2.80
N ILE A 220 -20.97 -8.91 3.12
CA ILE A 220 -19.84 -7.98 3.25
C ILE A 220 -18.87 -8.18 2.07
N VAL A 221 -18.71 -7.16 1.24
CA VAL A 221 -17.75 -7.15 0.12
C VAL A 221 -16.37 -6.69 0.61
N ALA A 222 -15.40 -7.62 0.60
CA ALA A 222 -14.02 -7.42 1.07
C ALA A 222 -12.98 -7.82 0.00
N SER A 223 -13.28 -7.51 -1.27
CA SER A 223 -12.65 -8.12 -2.46
C SER A 223 -11.32 -7.51 -2.92
N GLY A 224 -10.86 -6.41 -2.32
CA GLY A 224 -9.69 -5.69 -2.84
C GLY A 224 -10.03 -4.70 -3.96
N GLY A 225 -8.98 -4.14 -4.58
CA GLY A 225 -9.07 -3.11 -5.62
C GLY A 225 -8.83 -3.63 -7.02
N ILE A 226 -8.46 -2.74 -7.93
CA ILE A 226 -8.25 -3.04 -9.35
C ILE A 226 -6.78 -3.21 -9.75
N GLY A 227 -5.84 -3.18 -8.80
CA GLY A 227 -4.42 -2.92 -9.09
C GLY A 227 -3.76 -3.91 -10.07
N ALA A 228 -4.24 -5.15 -10.20
CA ALA A 228 -3.71 -6.13 -11.14
C ALA A 228 -4.36 -6.02 -12.54
N ASN A 229 -5.46 -5.28 -12.65
CA ASN A 229 -6.21 -5.10 -13.87
C ASN A 229 -5.81 -3.78 -14.56
N HIS A 230 -4.75 -3.84 -15.35
CA HIS A 230 -4.22 -2.67 -16.08
C HIS A 230 -5.25 -2.03 -17.03
N GLN A 231 -6.22 -2.79 -17.53
CA GLN A 231 -7.30 -2.24 -18.34
C GLN A 231 -8.20 -1.34 -17.48
N LEU A 232 -8.70 -1.83 -16.34
CA LEU A 232 -9.51 -1.02 -15.43
C LEU A 232 -8.73 0.19 -14.88
N VAL A 233 -7.43 0.03 -14.60
CA VAL A 233 -6.56 1.16 -14.21
C VAL A 233 -6.53 2.23 -15.30
N ARG A 234 -6.48 1.85 -16.58
CA ARG A 234 -6.51 2.79 -17.71
C ARG A 234 -7.85 3.47 -17.88
N GLU A 235 -8.93 2.70 -17.79
CA GLU A 235 -10.29 3.21 -17.93
C GLU A 235 -10.64 4.25 -16.85
N ASN A 236 -10.08 4.09 -15.65
CA ASN A 236 -10.30 4.99 -14.53
C ASN A 236 -9.13 5.96 -14.32
N TRP A 237 -8.17 6.05 -15.25
CA TRP A 237 -6.96 6.85 -15.06
C TRP A 237 -7.30 8.33 -14.84
N PRO A 238 -6.68 9.02 -13.88
CA PRO A 238 -7.09 10.37 -13.54
C PRO A 238 -6.72 11.35 -14.67
N GLN A 239 -7.71 12.01 -15.27
CA GLN A 239 -7.48 12.94 -16.39
C GLN A 239 -6.48 14.05 -16.04
N ARG A 240 -6.45 14.49 -14.77
CA ARG A 240 -5.49 15.47 -14.23
C ARG A 240 -4.03 15.03 -14.32
N LEU A 241 -3.76 13.74 -14.53
CA LEU A 241 -2.41 13.18 -14.74
C LEU A 241 -2.07 12.98 -16.22
N GLY A 242 -2.93 13.41 -17.15
CA GLY A 242 -2.75 13.21 -18.59
C GLY A 242 -3.07 11.78 -19.03
N ALA A 243 -2.45 11.33 -20.12
CA ALA A 243 -2.64 9.98 -20.63
C ALA A 243 -2.04 8.93 -19.67
N ALA A 244 -2.66 7.75 -19.57
CA ALA A 244 -2.14 6.66 -18.75
C ALA A 244 -0.74 6.20 -19.26
N PRO A 245 0.15 5.71 -18.36
CA PRO A 245 1.50 5.28 -18.72
C PRO A 245 1.48 4.18 -19.77
N LYS A 246 2.32 4.26 -20.81
CA LYS A 246 2.34 3.21 -21.86
C LYS A 246 2.72 1.85 -21.26
N ARG A 247 3.68 1.85 -20.34
CA ARG A 247 4.13 0.69 -19.57
C ARG A 247 3.81 0.90 -18.08
N MET A 248 3.22 -0.12 -17.48
CA MET A 248 2.96 -0.21 -16.04
C MET A 248 3.41 -1.58 -15.57
N ILE A 249 3.86 -1.67 -14.32
CA ILE A 249 4.24 -2.93 -13.66
C ILE A 249 3.38 -3.14 -12.42
N THR A 250 3.26 -4.39 -11.94
CA THR A 250 2.16 -4.77 -11.03
C THR A 250 2.63 -5.12 -9.62
N GLY A 251 2.23 -4.30 -8.64
CA GLY A 251 2.61 -4.47 -7.23
C GLY A 251 1.67 -5.35 -6.41
N VAL A 252 0.65 -5.95 -7.03
CA VAL A 252 -0.41 -6.74 -6.38
C VAL A 252 -0.56 -8.12 -7.05
N PRO A 253 -0.98 -9.16 -6.32
CA PRO A 253 -1.29 -10.45 -6.93
C PRO A 253 -2.37 -10.37 -8.01
N ASP A 254 -2.35 -11.31 -8.96
CA ASP A 254 -3.25 -11.37 -10.13
C ASP A 254 -4.76 -11.37 -9.78
N HIS A 255 -5.12 -11.81 -8.58
CA HIS A 255 -6.52 -11.85 -8.12
C HIS A 255 -7.07 -10.49 -7.66
N VAL A 256 -6.25 -9.43 -7.62
CA VAL A 256 -6.69 -8.06 -7.31
C VAL A 256 -7.25 -7.40 -8.57
N ASP A 257 -8.34 -7.96 -9.07
CA ASP A 257 -8.91 -7.72 -10.40
C ASP A 257 -10.06 -6.69 -10.43
N GLY A 258 -10.59 -6.33 -9.26
CA GLY A 258 -11.68 -5.38 -9.09
C GLY A 258 -13.08 -5.89 -9.45
N ARG A 259 -13.26 -7.17 -9.78
CA ARG A 259 -14.51 -7.74 -10.31
C ARG A 259 -15.74 -7.36 -9.49
N MET A 260 -15.61 -7.43 -8.17
CA MET A 260 -16.72 -7.18 -7.24
C MET A 260 -17.19 -5.72 -7.22
N LEU A 261 -16.41 -4.75 -7.70
CA LEU A 261 -16.86 -3.35 -7.77
C LEU A 261 -18.08 -3.22 -8.69
N ALA A 262 -17.97 -3.70 -9.93
CA ALA A 262 -19.05 -3.65 -10.90
C ALA A 262 -20.23 -4.56 -10.51
N ILE A 263 -19.96 -5.71 -9.87
CA ILE A 263 -21.02 -6.58 -9.34
C ILE A 263 -21.83 -5.85 -8.27
N THR A 264 -21.16 -5.19 -7.35
CA THR A 264 -21.80 -4.48 -6.23
C THR A 264 -22.56 -3.25 -6.72
N GLU A 265 -22.05 -2.55 -7.73
CA GLU A 265 -22.74 -1.43 -8.37
C GLU A 265 -24.05 -1.89 -9.04
N ARG A 266 -24.03 -3.01 -9.77
CA ARG A 266 -25.25 -3.61 -10.34
C ARG A 266 -26.28 -4.04 -9.28
N ALA A 267 -25.82 -4.36 -8.07
CA ALA A 267 -26.70 -4.67 -6.94
C ALA A 267 -27.32 -3.42 -6.29
N GLY A 268 -26.98 -2.22 -6.75
CA GLY A 268 -27.51 -0.94 -6.29
C GLY A 268 -26.52 -0.08 -5.50
N GLY A 269 -25.28 -0.53 -5.30
CA GLY A 269 -24.25 0.26 -4.63
C GLY A 269 -23.71 1.41 -5.49
N SER A 270 -23.32 2.50 -4.85
CA SER A 270 -22.67 3.64 -5.50
C SER A 270 -21.15 3.54 -5.41
N ILE A 271 -20.45 3.82 -6.51
CA ILE A 271 -18.99 3.99 -6.55
C ILE A 271 -18.67 5.45 -6.81
N ILE A 272 -17.90 6.06 -5.91
CA ILE A 272 -17.42 7.44 -6.05
C ILE A 272 -15.90 7.47 -6.22
N ASN A 273 -15.37 8.61 -6.69
CA ASN A 273 -13.92 8.87 -6.76
C ASN A 273 -13.12 7.83 -7.57
N ARG A 274 -13.69 7.30 -8.66
CA ARG A 274 -13.07 6.29 -9.53
C ARG A 274 -11.66 6.66 -9.99
N ASP A 275 -11.44 7.96 -10.21
CA ASP A 275 -10.19 8.58 -10.64
C ASP A 275 -9.19 8.82 -9.50
N ARG A 276 -9.48 8.41 -8.26
CA ARG A 276 -8.52 8.54 -7.16
C ARG A 276 -7.73 7.26 -7.02
N MET A 277 -6.50 7.30 -7.49
CA MET A 277 -5.57 6.17 -7.52
C MET A 277 -4.26 6.51 -6.82
N TRP A 278 -3.64 5.48 -6.26
CA TRP A 278 -2.33 5.58 -5.65
C TRP A 278 -1.37 4.56 -6.28
N HIS A 279 -0.46 5.09 -7.08
CA HIS A 279 0.56 4.35 -7.81
C HIS A 279 1.93 4.83 -7.38
N TYR A 280 2.84 3.89 -7.17
CA TYR A 280 4.19 4.26 -6.79
C TYR A 280 5.03 4.55 -8.02
N VAL A 281 5.98 5.46 -7.85
CA VAL A 281 6.88 5.93 -8.91
C VAL A 281 8.29 5.36 -8.76
N GLU A 282 8.54 4.61 -7.69
CA GLU A 282 9.79 3.92 -7.40
C GLU A 282 9.69 2.40 -7.66
N GLY A 283 8.93 2.03 -8.70
CA GLY A 283 8.68 0.63 -9.06
C GLY A 283 9.84 -0.01 -9.81
N ILE A 284 10.18 -1.23 -9.43
CA ILE A 284 11.14 -2.10 -10.12
C ILE A 284 10.53 -3.47 -10.38
N LYS A 285 10.90 -4.11 -11.50
CA LYS A 285 10.47 -5.49 -11.77
C LYS A 285 11.16 -6.44 -10.83
N ASN A 286 10.40 -7.39 -10.29
CA ASN A 286 10.97 -8.40 -9.41
C ASN A 286 11.78 -9.40 -10.25
N TRP A 287 13.04 -9.63 -9.88
CA TRP A 287 13.91 -10.62 -10.53
C TRP A 287 13.46 -12.07 -10.27
N ALA A 288 12.71 -12.29 -9.19
CA ALA A 288 12.09 -13.56 -8.81
C ALA A 288 10.57 -13.38 -8.68
N PRO A 289 9.83 -13.27 -9.79
CA PRO A 289 8.39 -13.00 -9.76
C PRO A 289 7.61 -14.14 -9.11
N ILE A 290 6.51 -13.78 -8.44
CA ILE A 290 5.59 -14.71 -7.75
C ILE A 290 4.25 -14.76 -8.50
N TRP A 291 3.85 -13.63 -9.09
CA TRP A 291 2.70 -13.49 -9.99
C TRP A 291 3.14 -12.88 -11.34
N THR A 292 2.21 -12.82 -12.30
CA THR A 292 2.50 -12.63 -13.73
C THR A 292 3.40 -11.41 -14.03
N ASP A 293 3.09 -10.25 -13.46
CA ASP A 293 3.86 -9.00 -13.65
C ASP A 293 4.45 -8.47 -12.34
N HIS A 294 4.96 -9.38 -11.50
CA HIS A 294 5.41 -9.04 -10.14
C HIS A 294 6.48 -7.96 -10.14
N ALA A 295 6.11 -6.83 -9.53
CA ALA A 295 6.97 -5.72 -9.26
C ALA A 295 6.91 -5.28 -7.80
N ILE A 296 7.98 -4.60 -7.37
CA ILE A 296 8.20 -4.17 -6.01
C ILE A 296 8.48 -2.67 -6.01
N ARG A 297 8.03 -1.99 -4.96
CA ARG A 297 8.40 -0.60 -4.70
C ARG A 297 9.70 -0.56 -3.91
N ILE A 298 10.64 0.27 -4.33
CA ILE A 298 11.72 0.73 -3.45
C ILE A 298 11.09 1.68 -2.42
N LEU A 299 11.33 1.45 -1.14
CA LEU A 299 11.21 2.49 -0.13
C LEU A 299 12.58 3.17 -0.11
N PRO A 300 12.74 4.40 -0.63
CA PRO A 300 14.02 5.08 -0.63
C PRO A 300 14.18 5.97 0.62
N GLY A 301 15.41 6.35 0.92
CA GLY A 301 15.71 7.51 1.75
C GLY A 301 16.02 8.72 0.85
N PRO A 302 16.15 9.92 1.43
CA PRO A 302 16.23 11.16 0.67
C PRO A 302 17.54 11.35 -0.12
N SER A 303 18.52 10.45 -0.02
CA SER A 303 19.87 10.72 -0.52
C SER A 303 20.04 10.57 -2.02
N SER A 304 19.32 9.65 -2.67
CA SER A 304 19.48 9.38 -4.12
C SER A 304 19.18 10.62 -4.95
N LEU A 305 19.98 10.88 -5.98
CA LEU A 305 19.63 11.88 -6.97
C LEU A 305 18.52 11.32 -7.87
N TRP A 306 17.40 12.04 -7.99
CA TRP A 306 16.28 11.63 -8.83
C TRP A 306 16.26 12.47 -10.10
N LEU A 307 16.37 11.81 -11.24
CA LEU A 307 16.32 12.41 -12.57
C LEU A 307 15.11 11.90 -13.34
N ASP A 308 14.54 12.75 -14.20
CA ASP A 308 13.57 12.32 -15.21
C ASP A 308 14.27 11.51 -16.32
N ALA A 309 13.49 11.04 -17.30
CA ALA A 309 14.02 10.28 -18.43
C ALA A 309 15.09 11.02 -19.26
N ARG A 310 15.13 12.36 -19.19
CA ARG A 310 16.05 13.25 -19.94
C ARG A 310 17.22 13.73 -19.08
N GLY A 311 17.45 13.12 -17.92
CA GLY A 311 18.54 13.45 -17.02
C GLY A 311 18.38 14.80 -16.30
N LYS A 312 17.18 15.40 -16.30
CA LYS A 312 16.90 16.61 -15.52
C LYS A 312 16.47 16.19 -14.12
N ARG A 313 17.04 16.84 -13.10
CA ARG A 313 16.63 16.61 -11.72
C ARG A 313 15.18 17.00 -11.51
N LEU A 314 14.44 16.16 -10.79
CA LEU A 314 13.05 16.45 -10.45
C LEU A 314 12.96 17.75 -9.62
N PRO A 315 11.91 18.57 -9.82
CA PRO A 315 11.77 19.84 -9.13
C PRO A 315 11.49 19.66 -7.63
N VAL A 316 11.72 20.70 -6.83
CA VAL A 316 11.37 20.70 -5.40
C VAL A 316 9.84 20.58 -5.25
N PRO A 317 9.31 19.74 -4.34
CA PRO A 317 9.99 18.92 -3.33
C PRO A 317 10.10 17.43 -3.72
N LEU A 318 10.13 17.10 -5.01
CA LEU A 318 10.01 15.74 -5.55
C LEU A 318 11.32 14.94 -5.40
N TYR A 319 11.71 14.73 -4.15
CA TYR A 319 12.83 13.90 -3.72
C TYR A 319 12.36 12.48 -3.40
N PRO A 320 13.28 11.50 -3.33
CA PRO A 320 12.89 10.16 -2.93
C PRO A 320 12.25 10.15 -1.53
N GLY A 321 11.04 9.60 -1.42
CA GLY A 321 10.29 9.51 -0.15
C GLY A 321 9.63 10.82 0.31
N PHE A 322 9.25 11.71 -0.61
CA PHE A 322 8.59 12.99 -0.29
C PHE A 322 7.14 13.06 -0.73
N ASP A 323 6.90 13.16 -2.04
CA ASP A 323 5.55 13.35 -2.59
C ASP A 323 5.36 12.43 -3.80
N THR A 324 4.78 11.25 -3.55
CA THR A 324 4.57 10.22 -4.57
C THR A 324 3.64 10.72 -5.67
N LEU A 325 2.54 11.39 -5.32
CA LEU A 325 1.54 11.83 -6.30
C LEU A 325 2.03 13.04 -7.11
N GLY A 326 2.71 13.98 -6.46
CA GLY A 326 3.39 15.08 -7.15
C GLY A 326 4.48 14.57 -8.09
N THR A 327 5.23 13.54 -7.67
CA THR A 327 6.23 12.88 -8.52
C THR A 327 5.60 12.18 -9.71
N LEU A 328 4.49 11.47 -9.51
CA LEU A 328 3.74 10.83 -10.58
C LEU A 328 3.27 11.88 -11.60
N SER A 329 2.64 12.96 -11.12
CA SER A 329 2.18 14.06 -11.98
C SER A 329 3.33 14.66 -12.80
N HIS A 330 4.49 14.89 -12.17
CA HIS A 330 5.66 15.38 -12.88
C HIS A 330 6.15 14.42 -13.95
N ILE A 331 6.35 13.13 -13.62
CA ILE A 331 6.81 12.12 -14.58
C ILE A 331 5.85 12.06 -15.78
N MET A 332 4.54 11.97 -15.54
CA MET A 332 3.55 11.94 -16.61
C MET A 332 3.58 13.18 -17.50
N SER A 333 3.83 14.36 -16.93
CA SER A 333 3.98 15.61 -17.70
C SER A 333 5.18 15.62 -18.65
N THR A 334 6.19 14.76 -18.41
CA THR A 334 7.38 14.67 -19.27
C THR A 334 7.13 13.90 -20.56
N GLY A 335 6.01 13.17 -20.67
CA GLY A 335 5.72 12.25 -21.78
C GLY A 335 6.38 10.87 -21.66
N PHE A 336 7.10 10.62 -20.56
CA PHE A 336 7.74 9.34 -20.25
C PHE A 336 7.05 8.67 -19.05
N ASP A 337 7.16 7.35 -18.96
CA ASP A 337 6.61 6.51 -17.89
C ASP A 337 7.69 5.89 -16.99
N TYR A 338 8.90 6.46 -17.03
CA TYR A 338 10.01 6.05 -16.20
C TYR A 338 10.88 7.24 -15.77
N SER A 339 11.68 7.00 -14.73
CA SER A 339 12.65 7.95 -14.19
C SER A 339 13.90 7.20 -13.67
N TRP A 340 14.88 7.92 -13.14
CA TRP A 340 16.15 7.35 -12.69
C TRP A 340 16.50 7.78 -11.28
N PHE A 341 16.85 6.81 -10.44
CA PHE A 341 17.75 7.10 -9.32
C PHE A 341 19.20 6.97 -9.78
N ILE A 342 20.04 7.88 -9.31
CA ILE A 342 21.49 7.72 -9.25
C ILE A 342 21.90 7.78 -7.78
N LEU A 343 22.70 6.80 -7.36
CA LEU A 343 23.13 6.66 -5.98
C LEU A 343 24.47 5.95 -5.86
N THR A 344 24.93 5.80 -4.64
CA THR A 344 26.21 5.15 -4.30
C THR A 344 25.98 3.87 -3.50
N LYS A 345 27.03 3.06 -3.35
CA LYS A 345 27.05 1.91 -2.45
C LYS A 345 26.60 2.27 -1.02
N LYS A 346 27.05 3.42 -0.49
CA LYS A 346 26.70 3.86 0.88
C LYS A 346 25.23 4.25 1.02
N ILE A 347 24.62 4.79 -0.04
CA ILE A 347 23.18 5.11 -0.06
C ILE A 347 22.37 3.82 -0.11
N ILE A 348 22.61 2.94 -1.10
CA ILE A 348 21.79 1.72 -1.28
C ILE A 348 21.87 0.82 -0.04
N GLN A 349 23.04 0.72 0.57
CA GLN A 349 23.26 -0.10 1.76
C GLN A 349 22.36 0.29 2.94
N LYS A 350 22.10 1.59 3.11
CA LYS A 350 21.38 2.12 4.29
C LYS A 350 19.94 2.50 3.98
N GLU A 351 19.68 2.98 2.77
CA GLU A 351 18.42 3.65 2.42
C GLU A 351 17.50 2.82 1.53
N PHE A 352 17.93 1.70 0.95
CA PHE A 352 17.03 0.87 0.15
C PHE A 352 16.40 -0.20 1.02
N ALA A 353 15.10 -0.06 1.24
CA ALA A 353 14.25 -1.15 1.68
C ALA A 353 13.31 -1.51 0.52
N LEU A 354 12.93 -2.77 0.42
CA LEU A 354 12.04 -3.26 -0.63
C LEU A 354 10.66 -3.53 -0.03
N SER A 355 9.60 -3.13 -0.73
CA SER A 355 8.25 -3.47 -0.33
C SER A 355 8.02 -4.97 -0.48
N GLY A 356 7.36 -5.60 0.48
CA GLY A 356 7.16 -7.05 0.47
C GLY A 356 7.57 -7.66 1.80
N SER A 357 6.74 -8.53 2.37
CA SER A 357 7.12 -9.28 3.58
C SER A 357 8.27 -10.25 3.28
N GLU A 358 8.28 -10.83 2.08
CA GLU A 358 9.29 -11.74 1.54
C GLU A 358 10.66 -11.07 1.34
N GLN A 359 10.69 -9.75 1.12
CA GLN A 359 11.93 -8.99 0.96
C GLN A 359 12.55 -8.55 2.30
N ASN A 360 11.89 -8.85 3.43
CA ASN A 360 12.30 -8.38 4.76
C ASN A 360 12.40 -9.55 5.75
N PRO A 361 13.27 -10.53 5.49
CA PRO A 361 13.31 -11.81 6.22
C PRO A 361 13.60 -11.65 7.72
N ASP A 362 14.29 -10.59 8.12
CA ASP A 362 14.61 -10.31 9.52
C ASP A 362 13.40 -9.81 10.31
N LEU A 363 12.61 -8.89 9.74
CA LEU A 363 11.39 -8.38 10.35
C LEU A 363 10.26 -9.39 10.26
N THR A 364 10.09 -10.01 9.09
CA THR A 364 9.06 -11.04 8.84
C THR A 364 9.33 -12.30 9.64
N GLY A 365 10.59 -12.76 9.68
CA GLY A 365 11.04 -13.89 10.48
C GLY A 365 11.22 -13.58 11.96
N LYS A 366 10.86 -12.37 12.42
CA LYS A 366 10.87 -11.98 13.83
C LYS A 366 12.25 -12.19 14.50
N SER A 367 13.34 -11.89 13.78
CA SER A 367 14.72 -12.20 14.18
C SER A 367 15.51 -10.97 14.65
N TRP A 368 15.59 -10.78 15.97
CA TRP A 368 16.41 -9.72 16.58
C TRP A 368 17.89 -9.80 16.21
N ARG A 369 18.43 -11.02 16.05
CA ARG A 369 19.82 -11.24 15.64
C ARG A 369 20.08 -10.66 14.25
N GLN A 370 19.18 -10.90 13.28
CA GLN A 370 19.32 -10.36 11.94
C GLN A 370 19.12 -8.83 11.91
N VAL A 371 18.17 -8.30 12.69
CA VAL A 371 17.95 -6.86 12.85
C VAL A 371 19.21 -6.16 13.38
N LEU A 372 19.82 -6.67 14.45
CA LEU A 372 21.04 -6.11 15.03
C LEU A 372 22.24 -6.24 14.08
N GLY A 373 22.28 -7.31 13.29
CA GLY A 373 23.30 -7.55 12.27
C GLY A 373 23.30 -6.53 11.13
N ARG A 374 22.19 -5.84 10.85
CA ARG A 374 22.10 -4.83 9.77
C ARG A 374 23.14 -3.73 9.88
N ALA A 375 23.57 -3.38 11.11
CA ALA A 375 24.56 -2.34 11.34
C ALA A 375 25.96 -2.70 10.81
N THR A 376 26.26 -3.99 10.67
CA THR A 376 27.61 -4.49 10.30
C THR A 376 27.62 -5.32 9.01
N SER A 377 26.46 -5.72 8.48
CA SER A 377 26.35 -6.74 7.41
C SER A 377 26.48 -6.24 5.96
N GLY A 378 26.85 -4.98 5.71
CA GLY A 378 26.90 -4.47 4.34
C GLY A 378 25.50 -4.28 3.73
N ILE A 379 25.39 -4.44 2.41
CA ILE A 379 24.11 -4.31 1.67
C ILE A 379 23.18 -5.47 2.05
N PRO A 380 21.89 -5.22 2.37
CA PRO A 380 20.93 -6.29 2.67
C PRO A 380 20.84 -7.33 1.54
N GLY A 381 20.77 -8.61 1.89
CA GLY A 381 20.77 -9.73 0.93
C GLY A 381 19.76 -9.58 -0.22
N PRO A 382 18.48 -9.28 0.04
CA PRO A 382 17.48 -9.03 -1.00
C PRO A 382 17.87 -7.88 -1.93
N VAL A 383 18.33 -6.75 -1.39
CA VAL A 383 18.78 -5.58 -2.17
C VAL A 383 19.99 -5.94 -3.04
N LYS A 384 20.94 -6.70 -2.50
CA LYS A 384 22.09 -7.21 -3.26
C LYS A 384 21.65 -8.10 -4.43
N ALA A 385 20.66 -8.98 -4.23
CA ALA A 385 20.14 -9.81 -5.31
C ALA A 385 19.54 -8.99 -6.45
N PHE A 386 18.84 -7.88 -6.14
CA PHE A 386 18.36 -6.95 -7.15
C PHE A 386 19.49 -6.23 -7.88
N MET A 387 20.56 -5.84 -7.20
CA MET A 387 21.73 -5.25 -7.86
C MET A 387 22.41 -6.22 -8.84
N GLU A 388 22.39 -7.52 -8.53
CA GLU A 388 23.07 -8.55 -9.32
C GLU A 388 22.20 -9.11 -10.46
N LYS A 389 20.87 -9.18 -10.26
CA LYS A 389 19.95 -9.91 -11.15
C LYS A 389 18.80 -9.06 -11.68
N GLY A 390 18.53 -7.90 -11.08
CA GLY A 390 17.42 -7.04 -11.46
C GLY A 390 17.72 -6.29 -12.75
N GLU A 391 16.82 -6.39 -13.72
CA GLU A 391 17.00 -5.72 -15.03
C GLU A 391 17.02 -4.19 -14.93
N ASP A 392 16.39 -3.62 -13.90
CA ASP A 392 16.34 -2.17 -13.68
C ASP A 392 17.62 -1.60 -13.07
N PHE A 393 18.57 -2.44 -12.61
CA PHE A 393 19.77 -2.03 -11.89
C PHE A 393 21.00 -1.99 -12.80
N ILE A 394 21.74 -0.88 -12.71
CA ILE A 394 23.02 -0.67 -13.39
C ILE A 394 24.03 -0.32 -12.31
N VAL A 395 25.16 -1.02 -12.28
CA VAL A 395 26.25 -0.79 -11.32
C VAL A 395 27.53 -0.58 -12.11
N GLU A 396 28.17 0.57 -11.94
CA GLU A 396 29.37 0.95 -12.69
C GLU A 396 30.39 1.68 -11.82
N ALA A 397 31.66 1.62 -12.21
CA ALA A 397 32.75 2.28 -11.50
C ALA A 397 32.80 3.79 -11.74
N ASP A 398 32.37 4.24 -12.92
CA ASP A 398 32.41 5.64 -13.34
C ASP A 398 31.11 6.10 -14.02
N LEU A 399 30.96 7.42 -14.10
CA LEU A 399 29.74 8.06 -14.58
C LEU A 399 29.52 7.90 -16.10
N PRO A 400 30.53 8.03 -16.98
CA PRO A 400 30.35 7.77 -18.40
C PRO A 400 29.80 6.38 -18.71
N ALA A 401 30.36 5.32 -18.10
CA ALA A 401 29.88 3.96 -18.26
C ALA A 401 28.44 3.80 -17.74
N LEU A 402 28.13 4.40 -16.58
CA LEU A 402 26.80 4.40 -16.00
C LEU A 402 25.76 5.00 -16.97
N VAL A 403 26.01 6.20 -17.48
CA VAL A 403 25.10 6.92 -18.38
C VAL A 403 24.93 6.19 -19.72
N ALA A 404 26.01 5.61 -20.26
CA ALA A 404 25.93 4.80 -21.48
C ALA A 404 24.97 3.61 -21.30
N ARG A 405 25.07 2.89 -20.16
CA ARG A 405 24.15 1.79 -19.86
C ARG A 405 22.74 2.24 -19.54
N MET A 406 22.55 3.42 -18.94
CA MET A 406 21.22 4.00 -18.72
C MET A 406 20.51 4.25 -20.07
N ASN A 407 21.20 4.87 -21.04
CA ASN A 407 20.66 5.07 -22.39
C ASN A 407 20.38 3.73 -23.10
N ALA A 408 21.28 2.74 -22.97
CA ALA A 408 21.06 1.41 -23.53
C ALA A 408 19.78 0.74 -22.98
N LEU A 409 19.57 0.79 -21.66
CA LEU A 409 18.36 0.23 -21.01
C LEU A 409 17.09 1.02 -21.36
N ALA A 410 17.21 2.32 -21.65
CA ALA A 410 16.11 3.18 -22.08
C ALA A 410 15.63 2.94 -23.52
N GLY A 411 16.24 2.00 -24.25
CA GLY A 411 15.89 1.69 -25.64
C GLY A 411 16.88 2.20 -26.67
N GLY A 412 18.07 2.67 -26.25
CA GLY A 412 19.17 3.06 -27.12
C GLY A 412 19.14 4.49 -27.64
N GLU A 413 18.04 5.23 -27.43
CA GLU A 413 18.02 6.67 -27.65
C GLU A 413 18.87 7.36 -26.58
N ALA A 414 19.85 8.16 -27.00
CA ALA A 414 20.74 8.89 -26.11
C ALA A 414 20.07 10.12 -25.49
N LEU A 415 19.10 9.90 -24.59
CA LEU A 415 18.37 10.96 -23.89
C LEU A 415 19.19 11.59 -22.75
N LEU A 416 20.15 10.85 -22.20
CA LEU A 416 21.00 11.29 -21.10
C LEU A 416 22.40 11.68 -21.61
N GLU A 417 22.82 12.89 -21.28
CA GLU A 417 24.16 13.41 -21.55
C GLU A 417 25.03 13.35 -20.30
N VAL A 418 26.24 12.78 -20.40
CA VAL A 418 27.18 12.63 -19.27
C VAL A 418 27.43 13.97 -18.58
N ALA A 419 27.70 15.02 -19.36
CA ALA A 419 28.00 16.35 -18.84
C ALA A 419 26.83 16.97 -18.05
N GLN A 420 25.58 16.70 -18.46
CA GLN A 420 24.40 17.18 -17.75
C GLN A 420 24.23 16.45 -16.42
N VAL A 421 24.32 15.12 -16.43
CA VAL A 421 24.19 14.31 -15.22
C VAL A 421 25.31 14.65 -14.22
N GLU A 422 26.54 14.80 -14.70
CA GLU A 422 27.68 15.18 -13.87
C GLU A 422 27.48 16.56 -13.23
N ARG A 423 26.97 17.53 -14.01
CA ARG A 423 26.67 18.88 -13.51
C ARG A 423 25.68 18.84 -12.35
N GLU A 424 24.61 18.06 -12.45
CA GLU A 424 23.63 17.90 -11.37
C GLU A 424 24.25 17.27 -10.11
N ILE A 425 25.02 16.19 -10.27
CA ILE A 425 25.68 15.52 -9.15
C ILE A 425 26.68 16.47 -8.46
N ARG A 426 27.53 17.15 -9.22
CA ARG A 426 28.52 18.09 -8.68
C ARG A 426 27.87 19.30 -8.03
N ALA A 427 26.78 19.81 -8.59
CA ALA A 427 26.03 20.92 -8.00
C ALA A 427 25.50 20.56 -6.61
N ARG A 428 24.89 19.37 -6.47
CA ARG A 428 24.44 18.82 -5.18
C ARG A 428 25.62 18.59 -4.23
N ASP A 429 26.69 17.95 -4.68
CA ASP A 429 27.83 17.57 -3.84
C ASP A 429 28.57 18.78 -3.24
N ARG A 430 28.67 19.90 -3.98
CA ARG A 430 29.26 21.15 -3.47
C ARG A 430 28.46 21.76 -2.32
N GLN A 431 27.18 21.40 -2.16
CA GLN A 431 26.33 21.90 -1.08
C GLN A 431 26.56 21.15 0.25
N LEU A 432 27.43 20.14 0.26
CA LEU A 432 27.76 19.36 1.45
C LEU A 432 28.88 19.98 2.30
N ASP A 433 29.71 20.84 1.71
CA ASP A 433 30.95 21.34 2.34
C ASP A 433 30.69 22.32 3.49
N ASN A 434 29.47 22.87 3.59
CA ASN A 434 29.05 23.79 4.65
C ASN A 434 27.86 23.24 5.44
N PRO A 435 27.67 23.61 6.72
CA PRO A 435 26.52 23.19 7.52
C PRO A 435 25.18 23.78 7.02
N PHE A 436 25.21 24.88 6.28
CA PHE A 436 24.07 25.46 5.55
C PHE A 436 24.10 25.05 4.07
N SER A 437 22.95 25.13 3.39
CA SER A 437 22.79 24.75 1.98
C SER A 437 21.59 25.49 1.39
N LYS A 438 21.68 25.88 0.11
CA LYS A 438 20.52 26.34 -0.66
C LYS A 438 19.84 25.22 -1.45
N ASP A 439 20.50 24.07 -1.59
CA ASP A 439 19.89 22.87 -2.17
C ASP A 439 18.95 22.23 -1.14
N MET A 440 17.67 22.22 -1.49
CA MET A 440 16.59 21.76 -0.63
C MET A 440 16.63 20.25 -0.38
N GLN A 441 17.22 19.44 -1.27
CA GLN A 441 17.43 18.01 -0.97
C GLN A 441 18.49 17.82 0.11
N ILE A 442 19.57 18.62 0.09
CA ILE A 442 20.59 18.56 1.13
C ILE A 442 20.03 19.03 2.48
N THR A 443 19.21 20.08 2.48
CA THR A 443 18.49 20.52 3.68
C THR A 443 17.55 19.43 4.21
N ALA A 444 16.76 18.81 3.33
CA ALA A 444 15.89 17.69 3.65
C ALA A 444 16.65 16.48 4.22
N LEU A 445 17.79 16.12 3.62
CA LEU A 445 18.66 15.04 4.08
C LEU A 445 19.19 15.29 5.50
N ARG A 446 19.59 16.53 5.80
CA ARG A 446 20.01 16.93 7.16
C ARG A 446 18.85 16.87 8.14
N GLY A 447 17.67 17.36 7.74
CA GLY A 447 16.44 17.27 8.53
C GLY A 447 16.05 15.82 8.85
N ALA A 448 16.09 14.93 7.86
CA ALA A 448 15.83 13.50 8.06
C ALA A 448 16.80 12.91 9.10
N ARG A 449 18.09 13.26 9.06
CA ARG A 449 19.07 12.81 10.05
C ARG A 449 18.96 13.47 11.43
N ALA A 450 18.21 14.56 11.57
CA ALA A 450 17.91 15.14 12.88
C ALA A 450 16.94 14.24 13.66
N TYR A 451 16.09 13.49 12.97
CA TYR A 451 15.27 12.45 13.56
C TYR A 451 16.12 11.22 13.93
N LEU A 452 16.04 10.79 15.20
CA LEU A 452 16.85 9.69 15.73
C LEU A 452 16.62 8.37 14.98
N GLY A 453 15.36 8.04 14.66
CA GLY A 453 15.03 6.81 13.94
C GLY A 453 15.74 6.75 12.60
N ASP A 454 15.57 7.79 11.80
CA ASP A 454 16.19 7.89 10.48
C ASP A 454 17.72 7.84 10.54
N ARG A 455 18.32 8.61 11.46
CA ARG A 455 19.77 8.63 11.63
C ARG A 455 20.35 7.23 11.90
N LEU A 456 19.65 6.43 12.70
CA LEU A 456 20.07 5.10 13.08
C LEU A 456 19.84 4.09 11.95
N ILE A 457 18.60 3.99 11.45
CA ILE A 457 18.18 2.83 10.65
C ILE A 457 17.90 3.13 9.18
N ARG A 458 17.77 4.41 8.76
CA ARG A 458 17.17 4.73 7.45
C ARG A 458 18.02 5.59 6.53
N THR A 459 18.73 6.58 7.07
CA THR A 459 19.31 7.66 6.26
C THR A 459 20.83 7.62 6.30
N ALA A 460 21.46 7.52 5.13
CA ALA A 460 22.91 7.53 4.94
C ALA A 460 23.53 8.82 5.47
N LYS A 461 24.82 8.78 5.84
CA LYS A 461 25.56 10.00 6.13
C LYS A 461 25.76 10.75 4.80
N PRO A 462 25.52 12.08 4.72
CA PRO A 462 25.75 12.83 3.49
C PRO A 462 27.22 12.71 3.06
N HIS A 463 27.44 12.49 1.77
CA HIS A 463 28.76 12.34 1.16
C HIS A 463 28.68 12.71 -0.32
N LYS A 464 29.85 13.00 -0.91
CA LYS A 464 29.98 13.33 -2.33
C LYS A 464 29.83 12.05 -3.16
N MET A 465 28.92 12.05 -4.12
CA MET A 465 28.58 10.84 -4.89
C MET A 465 29.71 10.43 -5.84
N LEU A 466 30.44 11.39 -6.40
CA LEU A 466 31.56 11.13 -7.33
C LEU A 466 32.90 10.84 -6.65
N ASP A 467 32.96 10.82 -5.32
CA ASP A 467 34.15 10.37 -4.61
C ASP A 467 34.26 8.84 -4.71
N PRO A 468 35.34 8.29 -5.32
CA PRO A 468 35.51 6.85 -5.53
C PRO A 468 35.40 6.01 -4.25
N ALA A 469 35.71 6.58 -3.08
CA ALA A 469 35.58 5.88 -1.79
C ALA A 469 34.12 5.58 -1.40
N ASN A 470 33.15 6.16 -2.13
CA ASN A 470 31.73 5.92 -1.94
C ASN A 470 31.15 4.97 -3.01
N GLY A 471 31.93 4.63 -4.03
CA GLY A 471 31.52 3.79 -5.16
C GLY A 471 31.26 2.31 -4.84
N PRO A 472 30.78 1.51 -5.82
CA PRO A 472 30.45 1.94 -7.19
C PRO A 472 29.24 2.89 -7.25
N LEU A 473 29.07 3.53 -8.40
CA LEU A 473 27.85 4.25 -8.75
C LEU A 473 26.78 3.24 -9.17
N ILE A 474 25.54 3.57 -8.84
CA ILE A 474 24.38 2.74 -9.13
C ILE A 474 23.34 3.63 -9.78
N ALA A 475 22.75 3.16 -10.88
CA ALA A 475 21.55 3.73 -11.45
C ALA A 475 20.42 2.70 -11.37
N VAL A 476 19.21 3.18 -11.08
CA VAL A 476 18.02 2.33 -11.04
C VAL A 476 16.95 2.97 -11.89
N ARG A 477 16.49 2.25 -12.90
CA ARG A 477 15.31 2.63 -13.68
C ARG A 477 14.07 2.43 -12.81
N LEU A 478 13.28 3.48 -12.64
CA LEU A 478 12.05 3.42 -11.88
C LEU A 478 10.86 3.50 -12.83
N ASN A 479 9.85 2.69 -12.55
CA ASN A 479 8.68 2.52 -13.39
C ASN A 479 7.42 2.86 -12.58
N ILE A 480 6.32 3.18 -13.28
CA ILE A 480 5.02 3.36 -12.63
C ILE A 480 4.46 1.99 -12.20
N LEU A 481 4.31 1.83 -10.89
CA LEU A 481 3.85 0.62 -10.23
C LEU A 481 2.38 0.76 -9.82
N THR A 482 1.51 -0.03 -10.43
CA THR A 482 0.11 -0.13 -10.02
C THR A 482 0.01 -0.77 -8.64
N ARG A 483 -0.87 -0.23 -7.80
CA ARG A 483 -0.98 -0.70 -6.42
C ARG A 483 -2.35 -0.56 -5.79
N LYS A 484 -2.94 0.63 -5.81
CA LYS A 484 -4.11 0.96 -5.00
C LYS A 484 -5.13 1.82 -5.74
N THR A 485 -6.40 1.54 -5.51
CA THR A 485 -7.50 2.50 -5.69
C THR A 485 -7.84 3.15 -4.37
N LEU A 486 -7.88 4.49 -4.36
CA LEU A 486 -8.30 5.26 -3.20
C LEU A 486 -9.81 5.47 -3.19
N GLY A 487 -10.44 5.60 -4.37
CA GLY A 487 -11.89 5.54 -4.51
C GLY A 487 -12.45 4.13 -4.36
N GLY A 488 -13.78 4.03 -4.29
CA GLY A 488 -14.47 2.74 -4.19
C GLY A 488 -15.96 2.89 -3.85
N LEU A 489 -16.54 1.80 -3.36
CA LEU A 489 -17.92 1.75 -2.90
C LEU A 489 -18.15 2.75 -1.76
N GLN A 490 -19.14 3.61 -1.92
CA GLN A 490 -19.51 4.59 -0.91
C GLN A 490 -20.19 3.88 0.26
N THR A 491 -19.75 4.19 1.49
CA THR A 491 -20.32 3.63 2.71
C THR A 491 -20.51 4.69 3.78
N ASP A 492 -21.50 4.52 4.65
CA ASP A 492 -21.54 5.26 5.91
C ASP A 492 -20.53 4.72 6.93
N LEU A 493 -20.49 5.25 8.16
CA LEU A 493 -19.57 4.83 9.23
C LEU A 493 -19.83 3.41 9.76
N ASP A 494 -21.02 2.85 9.51
CA ASP A 494 -21.37 1.46 9.82
C ASP A 494 -20.93 0.51 8.69
N SER A 495 -20.24 1.04 7.67
CA SER A 495 -19.81 0.32 6.46
C SER A 495 -20.95 -0.20 5.58
N ARG A 496 -22.18 0.30 5.75
CA ARG A 496 -23.30 -0.03 4.86
C ARG A 496 -23.07 0.64 3.51
N VAL A 497 -23.21 -0.12 2.44
CA VAL A 497 -23.08 0.43 1.07
C VAL A 497 -24.26 1.36 0.81
N LEU A 498 -23.97 2.55 0.27
CA LEU A 498 -24.98 3.53 -0.09
C LEU A 498 -25.34 3.43 -1.56
N GLY A 499 -26.63 3.58 -1.87
CA GLY A 499 -27.14 3.71 -3.22
C GLY A 499 -26.98 5.13 -3.77
N ALA A 500 -27.39 5.33 -5.02
CA ALA A 500 -27.34 6.64 -5.69
C ALA A 500 -28.24 7.70 -5.02
N ASP A 501 -29.24 7.27 -4.25
CA ASP A 501 -30.12 8.12 -3.43
C ASP A 501 -29.53 8.47 -2.05
N GLY A 502 -28.31 8.00 -1.75
CA GLY A 502 -27.65 8.16 -0.47
C GLY A 502 -28.21 7.28 0.65
N GLN A 503 -29.18 6.41 0.37
CA GLN A 503 -29.73 5.47 1.35
C GLN A 503 -28.92 4.17 1.39
N PRO A 504 -28.81 3.53 2.57
CA PRO A 504 -28.20 2.21 2.66
C PRO A 504 -28.91 1.17 1.79
N VAL A 505 -28.14 0.41 1.00
CA VAL A 505 -28.62 -0.79 0.33
C VAL A 505 -28.79 -1.88 1.38
N ALA A 506 -30.04 -2.30 1.63
CA ALA A 506 -30.35 -3.25 2.68
C ALA A 506 -29.57 -4.58 2.49
N GLY A 507 -28.97 -5.07 3.58
CA GLY A 507 -28.18 -6.30 3.60
C GLY A 507 -26.77 -6.20 3.01
N LEU A 508 -26.32 -5.01 2.56
CA LEU A 508 -25.06 -4.86 1.84
C LEU A 508 -24.05 -3.96 2.57
N TYR A 509 -22.84 -4.50 2.76
CA TYR A 509 -21.71 -3.81 3.37
C TYR A 509 -20.47 -3.91 2.47
N ALA A 510 -19.54 -2.98 2.60
CA ALA A 510 -18.25 -3.03 1.90
C ALA A 510 -17.11 -2.54 2.79
N VAL A 511 -15.95 -3.17 2.67
CA VAL A 511 -14.78 -2.90 3.52
C VAL A 511 -13.48 -2.95 2.74
N GLY A 512 -12.43 -2.35 3.31
CA GLY A 512 -11.11 -2.35 2.71
C GLY A 512 -11.11 -1.68 1.34
N GLU A 513 -10.29 -2.17 0.41
CA GLU A 513 -10.09 -1.51 -0.90
C GLU A 513 -11.33 -1.39 -1.73
N ALA A 514 -12.24 -2.36 -1.62
CA ALA A 514 -13.51 -2.32 -2.32
C ALA A 514 -14.31 -1.06 -1.97
N ALA A 515 -14.14 -0.53 -0.74
CA ALA A 515 -14.82 0.67 -0.24
C ALA A 515 -13.95 1.94 -0.30
N GLY A 516 -12.75 1.92 -0.91
CA GLY A 516 -11.78 3.01 -0.71
C GLY A 516 -11.27 3.10 0.76
N PHE A 517 -11.46 2.01 1.52
CA PHE A 517 -11.12 1.70 2.93
C PHE A 517 -11.52 2.71 4.03
N GLY A 518 -12.64 3.42 4.08
CA GLY A 518 -13.96 3.20 3.49
C GLY A 518 -14.75 4.52 3.38
N GLY A 519 -15.99 4.48 2.90
CA GLY A 519 -16.75 5.66 2.49
C GLY A 519 -16.58 6.06 1.03
N GLY A 520 -15.85 5.25 0.25
CA GLY A 520 -15.55 5.48 -1.16
C GLY A 520 -14.38 6.42 -1.40
N GLY A 521 -13.53 6.68 -0.40
CA GLY A 521 -12.43 7.62 -0.58
C GLY A 521 -11.72 8.15 0.66
N VAL A 522 -11.57 7.41 1.77
CA VAL A 522 -11.09 7.96 3.06
C VAL A 522 -9.78 8.76 2.98
N HIS A 523 -8.94 8.49 1.97
CA HIS A 523 -7.67 9.16 1.76
C HIS A 523 -7.77 10.40 0.87
N GLY A 524 -8.91 10.70 0.26
CA GLY A 524 -8.98 11.75 -0.77
C GLY A 524 -8.03 11.44 -1.93
N TYR A 525 -7.26 12.43 -2.38
CA TYR A 525 -6.36 12.30 -3.53
C TYR A 525 -5.04 11.58 -3.24
N ALA A 526 -4.54 11.64 -2.02
CA ALA A 526 -3.23 11.12 -1.63
C ALA A 526 -3.30 10.43 -0.27
N ALA A 527 -2.44 9.46 0.00
CA ALA A 527 -2.48 8.72 1.26
C ALA A 527 -1.28 9.03 2.15
N LEU A 528 -1.50 9.04 3.47
CA LEU A 528 -0.44 9.05 4.46
C LEU A 528 0.10 7.62 4.67
N GLU A 529 1.34 7.48 5.13
CA GLU A 529 1.92 6.17 5.32
C GLU A 529 1.27 5.38 6.47
N GLY A 530 1.12 4.06 6.27
CA GLY A 530 0.57 3.16 7.29
C GLY A 530 -0.96 3.21 7.41
N THR A 531 -1.65 3.94 6.55
CA THR A 531 -3.10 4.07 6.61
C THR A 531 -3.84 2.93 5.93
N PHE A 532 -3.33 2.35 4.83
CA PHE A 532 -4.06 1.32 4.07
C PHE A 532 -4.43 0.08 4.89
N LEU A 533 -3.47 -0.53 5.59
CA LEU A 533 -3.76 -1.67 6.47
C LEU A 533 -4.65 -1.27 7.65
N GLY A 534 -4.47 -0.06 8.16
CA GLY A 534 -5.32 0.44 9.23
C GLY A 534 -6.76 0.66 8.76
N GLY A 535 -6.98 1.19 7.56
CA GLY A 535 -8.30 1.35 6.95
C GLY A 535 -8.99 0.02 6.75
N CYS A 536 -8.27 -1.01 6.28
CA CYS A 536 -8.75 -2.40 6.26
C CYS A 536 -9.28 -2.85 7.63
N ILE A 537 -8.48 -2.64 8.68
CA ILE A 537 -8.83 -3.04 10.04
C ILE A 537 -10.04 -2.24 10.55
N PHE A 538 -10.04 -0.93 10.32
CA PHE A 538 -11.07 -0.04 10.84
C PHE A 538 -12.43 -0.31 10.16
N SER A 539 -12.48 -0.33 8.83
CA SER A 539 -13.72 -0.65 8.10
C SER A 539 -14.18 -2.08 8.37
N GLY A 540 -13.26 -3.05 8.42
CA GLY A 540 -13.58 -4.44 8.74
C GLY A 540 -14.21 -4.58 10.12
N ARG A 541 -13.66 -3.88 11.12
CA ARG A 541 -14.20 -3.85 12.48
C ARG A 541 -15.59 -3.19 12.52
N SER A 542 -15.77 -2.06 11.86
CA SER A 542 -17.05 -1.36 11.79
C SER A 542 -18.13 -2.25 11.17
N ALA A 543 -17.87 -2.83 9.99
CA ALA A 543 -18.80 -3.72 9.32
C ALA A 543 -19.15 -4.96 10.14
N GLY A 544 -18.15 -5.62 10.74
CA GLY A 544 -18.39 -6.82 11.55
C GLY A 544 -19.31 -6.55 12.74
N ARG A 545 -19.15 -5.40 13.40
CA ARG A 545 -20.01 -4.99 14.52
C ARG A 545 -21.41 -4.57 14.07
N ALA A 546 -21.50 -3.77 13.02
CA ALA A 546 -22.78 -3.31 12.48
C ALA A 546 -23.61 -4.48 11.97
N ALA A 547 -23.00 -5.38 11.19
CA ALA A 547 -23.66 -6.58 10.70
C ALA A 547 -24.09 -7.51 11.84
N ALA A 548 -23.25 -7.72 12.86
CA ALA A 548 -23.62 -8.51 14.04
C ALA A 548 -24.88 -7.98 14.75
N ALA A 549 -25.03 -6.65 14.83
CA ALA A 549 -26.19 -6.01 15.43
C ALA A 549 -27.44 -6.05 14.54
N SER A 550 -27.27 -6.17 13.22
CA SER A 550 -28.39 -6.16 12.27
C SER A 550 -29.01 -7.54 12.00
N VAL A 551 -28.27 -8.63 12.24
CA VAL A 551 -28.72 -10.00 11.94
C VAL A 551 -29.23 -10.70 13.20
N ALA A 552 -30.23 -11.56 13.03
CA ALA A 552 -30.90 -12.32 14.10
C ALA A 552 -29.94 -13.16 14.95
#